data_AF-A0A9R0JN14-F1
#
_entry.id   AF-A0A9R0JN14-F1
#
_cell.length_a   1.000
_cell.length_b   1.000
_cell.length_c   1.000
_cell.angle_alpha   90.00
_cell.angle_beta   90.00
_cell.angle_gamma   90.00
#
_symmetry.space_group_name_H-M   'P 1'
#
loop_
_entity.id
_entity.type
_entity.pdbx_description
1 polymer ?
#
loop_
_entity_poly.entity_id
_entity_poly.type
_entity_poly.pdbx_seq_one_letter_code
_entity_poly.pdbx_strand_id
1 'polypeptide(L)'
;MSAEDGCFPGLCFPIFLGNAWLSDNRTVILSSIWRSTQVIISVDVLSGSLSRITPYESSSSWDILSLDEDNIIAVCSSPIDIPGLKYGCLVKDQIPGAPWNWQDVPSPLFRCSEEVSSRLSSLQFSIMKIPVRTISDSCTEGARKPFEAIFVSQSAKNDTCNPLIAVLHGGPHDVATSKFSKTLAFLASTGYNLLIVNYR
;
A
#
# COMPACT_ATOMS: atom_id res chain seq x y z
N MET A 1 -12.92 16.71 10.58
CA MET A 1 -12.26 15.68 11.42
C MET A 1 -11.08 15.12 10.66
N SER A 2 -9.95 14.85 11.31
CA SER A 2 -8.78 14.24 10.68
C SER A 2 -8.27 13.11 11.56
N ALA A 3 -8.12 11.90 11.01
CA ALA A 3 -7.71 10.72 11.75
C ALA A 3 -6.31 10.88 12.37
N GLU A 4 -6.12 10.38 13.59
CA GLU A 4 -4.80 10.31 14.22
C GLU A 4 -3.84 9.40 13.44
N ASP A 5 -2.56 9.46 13.77
CA ASP A 5 -1.55 8.64 13.11
C ASP A 5 -1.75 7.17 13.44
N GLY A 6 -1.72 6.32 12.41
CA GLY A 6 -2.01 4.88 12.54
C GLY A 6 -3.50 4.54 12.53
N CYS A 7 -4.40 5.50 12.78
CA CYS A 7 -5.85 5.27 12.71
C CYS A 7 -6.36 5.22 11.27
N PHE A 8 -7.57 4.67 11.10
CA PHE A 8 -8.28 4.60 9.84
C PHE A 8 -8.49 6.00 9.24
N PRO A 9 -7.91 6.31 8.05
CA PRO A 9 -7.95 7.65 7.47
C PRO A 9 -9.28 7.98 6.78
N GLY A 10 -10.22 7.03 6.74
CA GLY A 10 -11.42 7.07 5.90
C GLY A 10 -11.26 6.19 4.66
N LEU A 11 -12.39 5.97 3.97
CA LEU A 11 -12.38 5.26 2.68
C LEU A 11 -11.83 6.18 1.59
N CYS A 12 -10.76 5.75 0.94
CA CYS A 12 -10.10 6.48 -0.13
C CYS A 12 -9.93 5.54 -1.32
N PHE A 13 -10.56 5.88 -2.45
CA PHE A 13 -10.64 5.04 -3.65
C PHE A 13 -10.98 3.57 -3.34
N PRO A 14 -12.11 3.29 -2.68
CA PRO A 14 -12.45 1.92 -2.30
C PRO A 14 -12.71 1.05 -3.54
N ILE A 15 -12.19 -0.17 -3.51
CA ILE A 15 -12.40 -1.18 -4.56
C ILE A 15 -13.25 -2.29 -3.98
N PHE A 16 -14.43 -2.49 -4.57
CA PHE A 16 -15.37 -3.54 -4.18
C PHE A 16 -15.37 -4.67 -5.20
N LEU A 17 -15.41 -5.91 -4.71
CA LEU A 17 -15.74 -7.06 -5.54
C LEU A 17 -17.25 -7.13 -5.77
N GLY A 18 -17.67 -7.81 -6.85
CA GLY A 18 -19.09 -8.09 -7.09
C GLY A 18 -19.73 -8.95 -5.99
N ASN A 19 -18.97 -9.88 -5.41
CA ASN A 19 -19.33 -10.62 -4.20
C ASN A 19 -18.28 -10.37 -3.11
N ALA A 20 -18.53 -9.37 -2.28
CA ALA A 20 -17.57 -8.88 -1.28
C ALA A 20 -17.90 -9.35 0.16
N TRP A 21 -18.88 -10.24 0.33
CA TRP A 21 -19.36 -10.67 1.65
C TRP A 21 -18.65 -11.94 2.11
N LEU A 22 -18.24 -11.95 3.38
CA LEU A 22 -17.83 -13.19 4.05
C LEU A 22 -19.03 -14.12 4.27
N SER A 23 -18.75 -15.36 4.66
CA SER A 23 -19.78 -16.38 4.92
C SER A 23 -20.76 -16.03 6.05
N ASP A 24 -20.41 -15.05 6.89
CA ASP A 24 -21.26 -14.52 7.96
C ASP A 24 -22.41 -13.62 7.46
N ASN A 25 -22.45 -13.30 6.15
CA ASN A 25 -23.42 -12.40 5.51
C ASN A 25 -23.52 -11.01 6.19
N ARG A 26 -22.44 -10.56 6.83
CA ARG A 26 -22.41 -9.34 7.65
C ARG A 26 -21.14 -8.53 7.43
N THR A 27 -20.03 -9.21 7.14
CA THR A 27 -18.73 -8.58 6.97
C THR A 27 -18.42 -8.40 5.50
N VAL A 28 -18.14 -7.16 5.09
CA VAL A 28 -17.72 -6.80 3.74
C VAL A 28 -16.20 -6.68 3.69
N ILE A 29 -15.58 -7.24 2.65
CA ILE A 29 -14.16 -7.10 2.35
C ILE A 29 -13.97 -6.13 1.18
N LEU A 30 -13.06 -5.17 1.31
CA LEU A 30 -12.72 -4.24 0.24
C LEU A 30 -11.25 -3.79 0.31
N SER A 31 -10.70 -3.32 -0.80
CA SER A 31 -9.45 -2.56 -0.77
C SER A 31 -9.74 -1.09 -0.52
N SER A 32 -8.87 -0.40 0.21
CA SER A 32 -8.88 1.06 0.34
C SER A 32 -7.46 1.58 0.49
N ILE A 33 -7.26 2.83 0.09
CA ILE A 33 -5.98 3.49 0.25
C ILE A 33 -5.85 4.01 1.68
N TRP A 34 -4.85 3.49 2.38
CA TRP A 34 -4.45 3.89 3.71
C TRP A 34 -3.17 4.70 3.60
N ARG A 35 -3.35 6.00 3.36
CA ARG A 35 -2.27 6.95 3.07
C ARG A 35 -1.48 6.53 1.83
N SER A 36 -0.20 6.22 1.91
CA SER A 36 0.60 5.80 0.75
C SER A 36 0.58 4.29 0.49
N THR A 37 -0.26 3.52 1.18
CA THR A 37 -0.38 2.07 0.99
C THR A 37 -1.80 1.69 0.65
N GLN A 38 -2.00 0.86 -0.37
CA GLN A 38 -3.30 0.21 -0.56
C GLN A 38 -3.38 -1.02 0.34
N VAL A 39 -4.50 -1.18 1.04
CA VAL A 39 -4.71 -2.26 2.02
C VAL A 39 -6.05 -2.91 1.80
N ILE A 40 -6.20 -4.15 2.28
CA ILE A 40 -7.51 -4.81 2.34
C ILE A 40 -8.03 -4.65 3.77
N ILE A 41 -9.30 -4.29 3.89
CA ILE A 41 -10.01 -4.10 5.16
C ILE A 41 -11.26 -4.97 5.19
N SER A 42 -11.66 -5.37 6.39
CA SER A 42 -12.97 -5.92 6.67
C SER A 42 -13.83 -4.89 7.41
N VAL A 43 -15.10 -4.83 7.06
CA VAL A 43 -16.09 -3.93 7.68
C VAL A 43 -17.33 -4.72 8.05
N ASP A 44 -17.59 -4.81 9.34
CA ASP A 44 -18.85 -5.33 9.86
C ASP A 44 -19.93 -4.24 9.75
N VAL A 45 -20.93 -4.49 8.90
CA VAL A 45 -21.95 -3.46 8.58
C VAL A 45 -22.95 -3.22 9.71
N LEU A 46 -23.09 -4.14 10.68
CA LEU A 46 -24.02 -3.97 11.80
C LEU A 46 -23.36 -3.26 12.98
N SER A 47 -22.11 -3.59 13.29
CA SER A 47 -21.38 -2.93 14.39
C SER A 47 -20.66 -1.67 13.95
N GLY A 48 -20.39 -1.51 12.65
CA GLY A 48 -19.50 -0.48 12.12
C GLY A 48 -18.01 -0.74 12.42
N SER A 49 -17.67 -1.92 12.96
CA SER A 49 -16.29 -2.30 13.25
C SER A 49 -15.50 -2.48 11.97
N LEU A 50 -14.31 -1.89 11.93
CA LEU A 50 -13.39 -1.97 10.80
C LEU A 50 -12.05 -2.53 11.25
N SER A 51 -11.50 -3.46 10.48
CA SER A 51 -10.17 -3.99 10.72
C SER A 51 -9.36 -4.09 9.42
N ARG A 52 -8.06 -3.76 9.48
CA ARG A 52 -7.14 -4.04 8.38
C ARG A 52 -6.73 -5.51 8.44
N ILE A 53 -6.94 -6.23 7.34
CA ILE A 53 -6.65 -7.67 7.27
C ILE A 53 -5.28 -7.96 6.64
N THR A 54 -4.71 -7.00 5.92
CA THR A 54 -3.34 -7.07 5.39
C THR A 54 -2.31 -6.72 6.47
N PRO A 55 -1.11 -7.34 6.48
CA PRO A 55 -0.11 -7.13 7.54
C PRO A 55 0.23 -5.65 7.79
N TYR A 56 0.32 -5.24 9.06
CA TYR A 56 0.69 -3.87 9.45
C TYR A 56 2.18 -3.58 9.28
N GLU A 57 3.03 -4.60 9.46
CA GLU A 57 4.49 -4.49 9.35
C GLU A 57 4.98 -4.30 7.91
N SER A 58 4.11 -4.45 6.92
CA SER A 58 4.45 -4.30 5.51
C SER A 58 4.03 -2.93 4.98
N SER A 59 4.98 -2.24 4.36
CA SER A 59 4.72 -1.05 3.54
C SER A 59 4.34 -1.38 2.09
N SER A 60 4.14 -2.66 1.76
CA SER A 60 3.67 -3.09 0.43
C SER A 60 2.20 -2.78 0.26
N SER A 61 1.79 -2.52 -0.99
CA SER A 61 0.40 -2.31 -1.34
C SER A 61 -0.26 -3.62 -1.74
N TRP A 62 -1.48 -3.82 -1.25
CA TRP A 62 -2.31 -5.00 -1.43
C TRP A 62 -3.61 -4.62 -2.12
N ASP A 63 -4.07 -5.48 -3.02
CA ASP A 63 -5.36 -5.35 -3.68
C ASP A 63 -6.08 -6.68 -3.71
N ILE A 64 -7.37 -6.66 -3.41
CA ILE A 64 -8.22 -7.84 -3.50
C ILE A 64 -8.54 -8.16 -4.96
N LEU A 65 -8.42 -9.43 -5.33
CA LEU A 65 -8.73 -9.92 -6.68
C LEU A 65 -10.00 -10.78 -6.70
N SER A 66 -10.17 -11.63 -5.68
CA SER A 66 -11.33 -12.50 -5.55
C SER A 66 -11.58 -12.85 -4.09
N LEU A 67 -12.85 -13.15 -3.78
CA LEU A 67 -13.30 -13.66 -2.50
C LEU A 67 -14.20 -14.87 -2.79
N ASP A 68 -13.94 -15.97 -2.08
CA ASP A 68 -14.75 -17.18 -2.11
C ASP A 68 -14.98 -17.65 -0.67
N GLU A 69 -16.21 -17.46 -0.19
CA GLU A 69 -16.59 -17.60 1.22
C GLU A 69 -15.68 -16.78 2.16
N ASP A 70 -14.78 -17.44 2.89
CA ASP A 70 -13.83 -16.83 3.83
C ASP A 70 -12.39 -16.84 3.27
N ASN A 71 -12.22 -17.09 1.97
CA ASN A 71 -10.91 -17.21 1.31
C ASN A 71 -10.69 -16.08 0.32
N ILE A 72 -9.53 -15.43 0.41
CA ILE A 72 -9.18 -14.27 -0.40
C ILE A 72 -8.01 -14.60 -1.32
N ILE A 73 -8.14 -14.20 -2.58
CA ILE A 73 -7.00 -14.03 -3.47
C ILE A 73 -6.70 -12.54 -3.57
N ALA A 74 -5.45 -12.18 -3.31
CA ALA A 74 -4.97 -10.82 -3.38
C ALA A 74 -3.71 -10.75 -4.25
N VAL A 75 -3.40 -9.54 -4.71
CA VAL A 75 -2.09 -9.19 -5.25
C VAL A 75 -1.37 -8.28 -4.28
N CYS A 76 -0.09 -8.54 -4.05
CA CYS A 76 0.78 -7.74 -3.20
C CYS A 76 2.00 -7.31 -4.01
N SER A 77 2.42 -6.06 -3.87
CA SER A 77 3.60 -5.54 -4.55
C SER A 77 4.17 -4.33 -3.80
N SER A 78 5.42 -4.00 -4.10
CA SER A 78 6.08 -2.81 -3.59
C SER A 78 6.72 -2.01 -4.74
N PRO A 79 7.29 -0.81 -4.54
CA PRO A 79 8.05 -0.14 -5.61
C PRO A 79 9.25 -0.95 -6.10
N ILE A 80 9.72 -1.91 -5.29
CA ILE A 80 10.89 -2.74 -5.57
C ILE A 80 10.55 -4.23 -5.77
N ASP A 81 9.36 -4.66 -5.37
CA ASP A 81 8.89 -6.05 -5.51
C ASP A 81 7.82 -6.14 -6.59
N ILE A 82 8.07 -6.98 -7.60
CA ILE A 82 7.08 -7.25 -8.64
C ILE A 82 5.78 -7.81 -8.03
N PRO A 83 4.63 -7.62 -8.68
CA PRO A 83 3.37 -8.15 -8.15
C PRO A 83 3.41 -9.66 -7.93
N GLY A 84 3.02 -10.11 -6.74
CA GLY A 84 2.88 -11.51 -6.38
C GLY A 84 1.44 -11.83 -5.97
N LEU A 85 0.98 -13.05 -6.27
CA LEU A 85 -0.31 -13.52 -5.79
C LEU A 85 -0.21 -14.02 -4.36
N LYS A 86 -1.23 -13.71 -3.56
CA LYS A 86 -1.34 -14.07 -2.16
C LYS A 86 -2.68 -14.74 -1.92
N TYR A 87 -2.67 -15.81 -1.13
CA TYR A 87 -3.86 -16.50 -0.64
C TYR A 87 -4.05 -16.18 0.83
N GLY A 88 -5.22 -15.69 1.21
CA GLY A 88 -5.60 -15.37 2.58
C GLY A 88 -6.74 -16.26 3.03
N CYS A 89 -6.66 -16.85 4.22
CA CYS A 89 -7.79 -17.54 4.83
C CYS A 89 -8.00 -17.09 6.28
N LEU A 90 -9.26 -17.12 6.71
CA LEU A 90 -9.65 -16.78 8.07
C LEU A 90 -9.27 -17.92 9.04
N VAL A 91 -8.48 -17.61 10.07
CA VAL A 91 -8.10 -18.56 11.11
C VAL A 91 -9.09 -18.42 12.27
N LYS A 92 -10.07 -19.32 12.33
CA LYS A 92 -11.17 -19.28 13.31
C LYS A 92 -10.74 -19.55 14.76
N ASP A 93 -9.56 -20.17 14.97
CA ASP A 93 -9.10 -20.69 16.26
C ASP A 93 -7.87 -19.95 16.86
N GLN A 94 -7.51 -18.74 16.40
CA GLN A 94 -6.32 -18.02 16.88
C GLN A 94 -6.60 -16.66 17.56
N ILE A 95 -5.56 -16.24 18.28
CA ILE A 95 -5.41 -15.10 19.20
C ILE A 95 -6.10 -13.81 18.70
N PRO A 96 -6.70 -12.98 19.60
CA PRO A 96 -7.19 -11.65 19.25
C PRO A 96 -6.07 -10.79 18.66
N GLY A 97 -6.16 -10.47 17.36
CA GLY A 97 -5.26 -9.49 16.72
C GLY A 97 -4.78 -9.80 15.30
N ALA A 98 -4.85 -11.06 14.83
CA ALA A 98 -4.45 -11.40 13.46
C ALA A 98 -5.29 -12.57 12.90
N PRO A 99 -6.55 -12.33 12.48
CA PRO A 99 -7.45 -13.39 12.08
C PRO A 99 -7.16 -13.98 10.69
N TRP A 100 -6.13 -13.51 9.97
CA TRP A 100 -5.85 -13.90 8.60
C TRP A 100 -4.46 -14.51 8.43
N ASN A 101 -4.40 -15.69 7.83
CA ASN A 101 -3.16 -16.33 7.42
C ASN A 101 -2.92 -16.09 5.92
N TRP A 102 -1.81 -15.43 5.59
CA TRP A 102 -1.44 -15.10 4.21
C TRP A 102 -0.30 -15.99 3.72
N GLN A 103 -0.47 -16.56 2.52
CA GLN A 103 0.50 -17.44 1.87
C GLN A 103 0.81 -16.96 0.46
N ASP A 104 2.05 -17.19 0.02
CA ASP A 104 2.46 -16.94 -1.37
C ASP A 104 1.86 -17.99 -2.31
N VAL A 105 1.29 -17.51 -3.42
CA VAL A 105 0.78 -18.37 -4.48
C VAL A 105 1.74 -18.29 -5.66
N PRO A 106 2.43 -19.38 -6.02
CA PRO A 106 3.28 -19.42 -7.20
C PRO A 106 2.47 -19.05 -8.45
N SER A 107 2.93 -18.05 -9.20
CA SER A 107 2.23 -17.59 -10.41
C SER A 107 3.19 -17.46 -11.58
N PRO A 108 2.86 -18.02 -12.77
CA PRO A 108 3.65 -17.79 -13.97
C PRO A 108 3.42 -16.39 -14.57
N LEU A 109 2.40 -15.66 -14.12
CA LEU A 109 1.98 -14.39 -14.73
C LEU A 109 2.94 -13.24 -14.43
N PHE A 110 3.55 -13.25 -13.26
CA PHE A 110 4.43 -12.19 -12.79
C PHE A 110 5.87 -12.70 -12.74
N ARG A 111 6.45 -12.86 -13.94
CA ARG A 111 7.86 -13.20 -14.11
C ARG A 111 8.62 -11.98 -14.61
N CYS A 112 9.85 -11.83 -14.16
CA CYS A 112 10.83 -10.94 -14.76
C CYS A 112 12.15 -11.68 -14.96
N SER A 113 13.03 -11.14 -15.80
CA SER A 113 14.36 -11.73 -16.01
C SER A 113 15.20 -11.64 -14.74
N GLU A 114 16.20 -12.52 -14.62
CA GLU A 114 17.15 -12.49 -13.50
C GLU A 114 17.85 -11.13 -13.38
N GLU A 115 18.14 -10.46 -14.51
CA GLU A 115 18.72 -9.12 -14.51
C GLU A 115 17.78 -8.10 -13.84
N VAL A 116 16.48 -8.13 -14.14
CA VAL A 116 15.51 -7.21 -13.54
C VAL A 116 15.36 -7.50 -12.05
N SER A 117 15.21 -8.77 -11.67
CA SER A 117 15.16 -9.17 -10.26
C SER A 117 16.39 -8.70 -9.49
N SER A 118 17.59 -8.86 -10.06
CA SER A 118 18.85 -8.44 -9.46
C SER A 118 18.87 -6.92 -9.24
N ARG A 119 18.53 -6.12 -10.26
CA ARG A 119 18.48 -4.66 -10.13
C ARG A 119 17.43 -4.16 -9.14
N LEU A 120 16.29 -4.85 -9.04
CA LEU A 120 15.25 -4.52 -8.08
C LEU A 120 15.66 -4.87 -6.64
N SER A 121 16.33 -6.01 -6.45
CA SER A 121 16.82 -6.45 -5.14
C SER A 121 17.91 -5.53 -4.55
N SER A 122 18.58 -4.73 -5.38
CA SER A 122 19.55 -3.73 -4.93
C SER A 122 18.90 -2.41 -4.48
N LEU A 123 17.58 -2.28 -4.63
CA LEU A 123 16.82 -1.11 -4.20
C LEU A 123 16.26 -1.31 -2.79
N GLN A 124 15.96 -0.19 -2.15
CA GLN A 124 15.17 -0.11 -0.92
C GLN A 124 14.13 0.99 -1.09
N PHE A 125 13.04 0.91 -0.33
CA PHE A 125 12.08 1.99 -0.25
C PHE A 125 11.60 2.23 1.18
N SER A 126 11.11 3.44 1.44
CA SER A 126 10.48 3.80 2.69
C SER A 126 9.35 4.80 2.47
N ILE A 127 8.38 4.83 3.39
CA ILE A 127 7.33 5.83 3.42
C ILE A 127 7.73 6.88 4.46
N MET A 128 7.95 8.11 3.99
CA MET A 128 8.42 9.22 4.79
C MET A 128 7.25 10.15 5.14
N LYS A 129 7.23 10.68 6.36
CA LYS A 129 6.32 11.76 6.75
C LYS A 129 7.01 13.10 6.58
N ILE A 130 6.45 13.96 5.74
CA ILE A 130 6.96 15.30 5.46
C ILE A 130 6.16 16.32 6.29
N PRO A 131 6.79 17.05 7.24
CA PRO A 131 6.11 18.04 8.05
C PRO A 131 5.76 19.29 7.24
N VAL A 132 4.60 19.88 7.52
CA VAL A 132 4.15 21.13 6.89
C VAL A 132 4.61 22.31 7.76
N ARG A 133 5.45 23.20 7.20
CA ARG A 133 6.13 24.28 7.95
C ARG A 133 5.49 25.67 7.81
N THR A 134 4.66 25.90 6.80
CA THR A 134 4.12 27.23 6.49
C THR A 134 2.61 27.10 6.30
N ILE A 135 1.87 27.58 7.29
CA ILE A 135 0.42 27.42 7.34
C ILE A 135 -0.18 28.74 7.80
N SER A 136 -1.16 29.27 7.07
CA SER A 136 -1.94 30.41 7.54
C SER A 136 -2.81 29.99 8.73
N ASP A 137 -3.11 30.92 9.64
CA ASP A 137 -3.95 30.63 10.80
C ASP A 137 -5.36 30.11 10.42
N SER A 138 -5.79 30.37 9.19
CA SER A 138 -7.06 29.93 8.60
C SER A 138 -7.11 28.46 8.14
N CYS A 139 -6.00 27.72 8.15
CA CYS A 139 -6.00 26.34 7.69
C CYS A 139 -6.65 25.37 8.69
N THR A 140 -7.34 24.36 8.17
CA THR A 140 -7.94 23.29 8.97
C THR A 140 -6.87 22.45 9.68
N GLU A 141 -7.24 21.82 10.79
CA GLU A 141 -6.36 20.88 11.52
C GLU A 141 -5.78 19.78 10.61
N GLY A 142 -6.55 19.31 9.63
CA GLY A 142 -6.08 18.33 8.65
C GLY A 142 -4.95 18.86 7.77
N ALA A 143 -5.02 20.15 7.37
CA ALA A 143 -4.00 20.80 6.57
C ALA A 143 -2.67 21.00 7.33
N ARG A 144 -2.69 20.89 8.67
CA ARG A 144 -1.51 20.98 9.54
C ARG A 144 -0.75 19.67 9.72
N LYS A 145 -1.38 18.53 9.43
CA LYS A 145 -0.73 17.22 9.61
C LYS A 145 0.43 17.03 8.62
N PRO A 146 1.39 16.13 8.87
CA PRO A 146 2.33 15.73 7.83
C PRO A 146 1.62 15.01 6.67
N PHE A 147 2.19 15.13 5.47
CA PHE A 147 1.82 14.29 4.32
C PHE A 147 2.89 13.24 4.08
N GLU A 148 2.63 12.26 3.21
CA GLU A 148 3.56 11.16 2.97
C GLU A 148 4.22 11.26 1.60
N ALA A 149 5.43 10.73 1.51
CA ALA A 149 6.11 10.49 0.26
C ALA A 149 6.78 9.11 0.30
N ILE A 150 6.78 8.44 -0.84
CA ILE A 150 7.46 7.15 -1.02
C ILE A 150 8.83 7.46 -1.59
N PHE A 151 9.87 7.10 -0.85
CA PHE A 151 11.24 7.27 -1.27
C PHE A 151 11.82 5.93 -1.72
N VAL A 152 12.37 5.88 -2.93
CA VAL A 152 13.06 4.70 -3.47
C VAL A 152 14.51 5.08 -3.75
N SER A 153 15.45 4.27 -3.27
CA SER A 153 16.88 4.48 -3.47
C SER A 153 17.62 3.17 -3.68
N GLN A 154 18.89 3.25 -4.08
CA GLN A 154 19.80 2.12 -3.96
C GLN A 154 20.05 1.80 -2.47
N SER A 155 20.15 0.52 -2.15
CA SER A 155 20.47 0.01 -0.79
C SER A 155 21.93 0.22 -0.45
N ALA A 156 22.82 0.13 -1.44
CA ALA A 156 24.23 0.43 -1.27
C ALA A 156 24.45 1.93 -1.10
N LYS A 157 25.23 2.30 -0.06
CA LYS A 157 25.70 3.68 0.11
C LYS A 157 26.78 3.95 -0.92
N ASN A 158 26.47 4.78 -1.90
CA ASN A 158 27.47 5.36 -2.79
C ASN A 158 28.05 6.61 -2.14
N ASP A 159 29.35 6.85 -2.30
CA ASP A 159 30.00 8.11 -1.90
C ASP A 159 29.49 9.30 -2.72
N THR A 160 28.82 9.03 -3.84
CA THR A 160 28.22 10.02 -4.73
C THR A 160 26.70 10.05 -4.58
N CYS A 161 26.13 11.26 -4.62
CA CYS A 161 24.69 11.47 -4.55
C CYS A 161 24.04 11.08 -5.89
N ASN A 162 23.19 10.06 -5.87
CA ASN A 162 22.39 9.67 -7.04
C ASN A 162 21.39 10.80 -7.39
N PRO A 163 21.16 11.08 -8.69
CA PRO A 163 20.17 12.06 -9.12
C PRO A 163 18.76 11.68 -8.61
N LEU A 164 17.97 12.69 -8.22
CA LEU A 164 16.63 12.51 -7.68
C LEU A 164 15.57 12.91 -8.72
N ILE A 165 14.58 12.03 -8.92
CA ILE A 165 13.36 12.34 -9.69
C ILE A 165 12.21 12.54 -8.69
N ALA A 166 11.60 13.72 -8.71
CA ALA A 166 10.36 13.98 -8.00
C ALA A 166 9.18 13.57 -8.88
N VAL A 167 8.38 12.60 -8.41
CA VAL A 167 7.18 12.10 -9.09
C VAL A 167 5.97 12.75 -8.43
N LEU A 168 5.25 13.54 -9.21
CA LEU A 168 4.08 14.30 -8.79
C LEU A 168 2.86 13.75 -9.52
N HIS A 169 1.74 13.63 -8.80
CA HIS A 169 0.43 13.41 -9.42
C HIS A 169 -0.17 14.75 -9.90
N GLY A 170 -1.43 14.77 -10.34
CA GLY A 170 -2.04 15.92 -11.04
C GLY A 170 -3.20 16.61 -10.31
N GLY A 171 -3.63 16.11 -9.14
CA GLY A 171 -4.80 16.68 -8.45
C GLY A 171 -5.49 15.69 -7.48
N PRO A 172 -6.66 16.07 -6.93
CA PRO A 172 -7.29 15.35 -5.81
C PRO A 172 -7.89 13.98 -6.17
N HIS A 173 -7.87 13.62 -7.46
CA HIS A 173 -8.42 12.36 -7.96
C HIS A 173 -7.36 11.27 -8.15
N ASP A 174 -6.13 11.52 -7.69
CA ASP A 174 -5.03 10.57 -7.77
C ASP A 174 -4.25 10.54 -6.45
N VAL A 175 -3.63 9.40 -6.17
CA VAL A 175 -2.77 9.20 -5.01
C VAL A 175 -1.73 8.14 -5.37
N ALA A 176 -0.48 8.46 -5.11
CA ALA A 176 0.60 7.51 -5.25
C ALA A 176 0.53 6.46 -4.14
N THR A 177 0.52 5.20 -4.52
CA THR A 177 0.61 4.08 -3.57
C THR A 177 1.98 3.42 -3.70
N SER A 178 2.36 2.65 -2.68
CA SER A 178 3.55 1.79 -2.72
C SER A 178 3.38 0.59 -3.65
N LYS A 179 2.45 0.61 -4.60
CA LYS A 179 2.28 -0.45 -5.59
C LYS A 179 3.41 -0.42 -6.61
N PHE A 180 3.77 -1.59 -7.13
CA PHE A 180 4.76 -1.69 -8.20
C PHE A 180 4.30 -0.93 -9.45
N SER A 181 5.19 -0.13 -10.00
CA SER A 181 5.03 0.53 -11.29
C SER A 181 6.23 0.23 -12.16
N LYS A 182 6.01 -0.39 -13.34
CA LYS A 182 7.08 -0.72 -14.27
C LYS A 182 7.94 0.49 -14.64
N THR A 183 7.30 1.65 -14.86
CA THR A 183 7.99 2.89 -15.23
C THR A 183 8.89 3.39 -14.10
N LEU A 184 8.39 3.39 -12.86
CA LEU A 184 9.15 3.86 -11.70
C LEU A 184 10.27 2.87 -11.35
N ALA A 185 9.97 1.57 -11.36
CA ALA A 185 10.96 0.51 -11.20
C ALA A 185 12.10 0.62 -12.21
N PHE A 186 11.78 0.88 -13.48
CA PHE A 186 12.78 1.12 -14.52
C PHE A 186 13.67 2.32 -14.18
N LEU A 187 13.08 3.48 -13.87
CA LEU A 187 13.86 4.68 -13.52
C LEU A 187 14.77 4.44 -12.32
N ALA A 188 14.26 3.83 -11.25
CA ALA A 188 15.06 3.48 -10.08
C ALA A 188 16.22 2.52 -10.42
N SER A 189 15.95 1.51 -11.26
CA SER A 189 16.94 0.51 -11.70
C SER A 189 18.07 1.08 -12.58
N THR A 190 17.91 2.31 -13.09
CA THR A 190 18.94 3.02 -13.85
C THR A 190 19.81 3.94 -12.97
N GLY A 191 19.58 3.95 -11.65
CA GLY A 191 20.41 4.68 -10.69
C GLY A 191 19.80 5.97 -10.17
N TYR A 192 18.57 6.32 -10.56
CA TYR A 192 17.86 7.47 -9.97
C TYR A 192 17.27 7.10 -8.61
N ASN A 193 17.36 8.03 -7.66
CA ASN A 193 16.48 8.03 -6.51
C ASN A 193 15.10 8.57 -6.94
N LEU A 194 14.04 8.05 -6.34
CA LEU A 194 12.68 8.53 -6.60
C LEU A 194 12.08 9.09 -5.32
N LEU A 195 11.46 10.26 -5.42
CA LEU A 195 10.61 10.84 -4.39
C LEU A 195 9.20 10.97 -4.95
N ILE A 196 8.32 10.04 -4.58
CA ILE A 196 6.94 9.97 -5.08
C ILE A 196 6.04 10.62 -4.03
N VAL A 197 5.48 11.78 -4.37
CA VAL A 197 4.91 12.67 -3.36
C VAL A 197 3.38 12.61 -3.36
N ASN A 198 2.79 12.27 -2.22
CA ASN A 198 1.36 12.47 -1.97
C ASN A 198 1.13 13.85 -1.35
N TYR A 199 1.19 14.88 -2.19
CA TYR A 199 0.81 16.22 -1.78
C TYR A 199 -0.71 16.32 -1.59
N ARG A 200 -1.15 17.40 -0.93
CA ARG A 200 -2.54 17.66 -0.59
C ARG A 200 -3.23 18.58 -1.59
#